data_AF-A0A9J7LUQ9-F1
#
_entry.id   AF-A0A9J7LUQ9-F1
#
_cell.length_a   1.000
_cell.length_b   1.000
_cell.length_c   1.000
_cell.angle_alpha   90.00
_cell.angle_beta   90.00
_cell.angle_gamma   90.00
#
_symmetry.space_group_name_H-M   'P 1'
#
loop_
_entity.id
_entity.type
_entity.pdbx_description
1 polymer ?
#
loop_
_entity_poly.entity_id
_entity_poly.type
_entity_poly.pdbx_seq_one_letter_code
_entity_poly.pdbx_strand_id
1 'polypeptide(L)'
;MAMNVERSTCVDLYKFADVFSVDIVRNACFQLIHRNFVEVATSEEFCSLSVNQLTEIISHDELDVKEETTVWEAVVRWVQHSREDWCR
;
A
#
# COMPACT_ATOMS: atom_id res chain seq x y z
N MET A 1 12.42 21.68 -5.51
CA MET A 1 12.32 20.66 -6.57
C MET A 1 11.19 19.73 -6.16
N ALA A 2 10.05 19.84 -6.83
CA ALA A 2 8.86 19.08 -6.48
C ALA A 2 9.13 17.59 -6.70
N MET A 3 8.97 16.80 -5.63
CA MET A 3 9.10 15.34 -5.70
C MET A 3 7.86 14.85 -6.41
N ASN A 4 7.98 14.58 -7.71
CA ASN A 4 6.92 14.02 -8.53
C ASN A 4 6.76 12.55 -8.12
N VAL A 5 6.06 12.31 -7.01
CA VAL A 5 5.64 10.98 -6.60
C VAL A 5 4.62 10.53 -7.64
N GLU A 6 5.09 9.86 -8.68
CA GLU A 6 4.22 9.09 -9.55
C GLU A 6 3.48 8.06 -8.69
N ARG A 7 2.19 7.89 -8.97
CA ARG A 7 1.24 7.12 -8.13
C ARG A 7 1.72 5.68 -7.85
N SER A 8 2.52 5.11 -8.75
CA SER A 8 3.21 3.83 -8.58
C SER A 8 4.28 3.92 -7.47
N THR A 9 5.23 4.85 -7.60
CA THR A 9 6.37 5.04 -6.68
C THR A 9 5.98 5.35 -5.23
N CYS A 10 4.73 5.69 -4.96
CA CYS A 10 4.27 5.99 -3.60
C CYS A 10 4.39 4.79 -2.65
N VAL A 11 4.16 3.56 -3.15
CA VAL A 11 4.26 2.34 -2.33
C VAL A 11 5.72 2.02 -2.02
N ASP A 12 6.59 2.08 -3.04
CA ASP A 12 8.02 1.92 -2.85
C ASP A 12 8.59 2.98 -1.92
N LEU A 13 8.20 4.24 -2.09
CA LEU A 13 8.63 5.34 -1.22
C LEU A 13 8.13 5.16 0.21
N TYR A 14 6.92 4.62 0.41
CA TYR A 14 6.41 4.23 1.73
C TYR A 14 7.27 3.13 2.36
N LYS A 15 7.61 2.08 1.61
CA LYS A 15 8.52 1.01 2.08
C LYS A 15 9.89 1.56 2.43
N PHE A 16 10.44 2.44 1.60
CA PHE A 16 11.70 3.12 1.90
C PHE A 16 11.60 3.98 3.16
N ALA A 17 10.53 4.78 3.29
CA ALA A 17 10.32 5.62 4.45
C ALA A 17 10.13 4.81 5.74
N ASP A 18 9.52 3.62 5.67
CA ASP A 18 9.42 2.68 6.78
C ASP A 18 10.79 2.15 7.20
N VAL A 19 11.59 1.69 6.24
CA VAL A 19 12.97 1.18 6.47
C VAL A 19 13.89 2.26 7.05
N PHE A 20 13.80 3.49 6.56
CA PHE A 20 14.61 4.61 7.01
C PHE A 20 13.99 5.38 8.20
N SER A 21 12.81 4.97 8.68
CA SER A 21 12.05 5.62 9.75
C SER A 21 11.86 7.14 9.54
N VAL A 22 11.53 7.52 8.29
CA VAL A 22 11.28 8.92 7.93
C VAL A 22 9.78 9.20 8.00
N ASP A 23 9.29 9.51 9.20
CA ASP A 23 7.87 9.70 9.50
C ASP A 23 7.16 10.71 8.59
N ILE A 24 7.83 11.79 8.21
CA ILE A 24 7.25 12.85 7.36
C ILE A 24 6.88 12.29 5.98
N VAL A 25 7.79 11.53 5.38
CA VAL A 25 7.58 10.92 4.06
C VAL A 25 6.64 9.74 4.17
N ARG A 26 6.78 8.92 5.22
CA ARG A 26 5.87 7.81 5.52
C ARG A 26 4.43 8.29 5.56
N ASN A 27 4.13 9.31 6.37
CA ASN A 27 2.77 9.85 6.51
C ASN A 27 2.25 10.49 5.21
N ALA A 28 3.10 11.19 4.46
CA ALA A 28 2.71 11.77 3.17
C ALA A 28 2.36 10.69 2.14
N CYS A 29 3.16 9.63 2.05
CA CYS A 29 2.90 8.48 1.18
C CYS A 29 1.66 7.71 1.65
N PHE A 30 1.51 7.53 2.96
CA PHE A 30 0.35 6.87 3.55
C PHE A 30 -0.95 7.57 3.16
N GLN A 31 -1.02 8.91 3.29
CA GLN A 31 -2.19 9.66 2.83
C GLN A 31 -2.46 9.55 1.33
N LEU A 32 -1.42 9.46 0.50
CA LEU A 32 -1.57 9.27 -0.94
C LEU A 32 -2.09 7.86 -1.29
N ILE A 33 -1.60 6.83 -0.59
CA ILE A 33 -2.08 5.46 -0.71
C ILE A 33 -3.56 5.39 -0.33
N HIS A 34 -3.95 6.02 0.78
CA HIS A 34 -5.34 6.08 1.23
C HIS A 34 -6.28 6.71 0.18
N ARG A 35 -5.87 7.83 -0.41
CA ARG A 35 -6.67 8.54 -1.43
C ARG A 35 -6.75 7.81 -2.77
N ASN A 36 -5.80 6.94 -3.07
CA ASN A 36 -5.72 6.21 -4.35
C ASN A 36 -5.76 4.70 -4.12
N PHE A 37 -6.36 4.26 -3.00
CA PHE A 37 -6.25 2.88 -2.54
C PHE A 37 -6.68 1.87 -3.61
N VAL A 38 -7.76 2.17 -4.34
CA VAL A 38 -8.27 1.31 -5.42
C VAL A 38 -7.23 1.07 -6.52
N GLU A 39 -6.52 2.11 -6.94
CA GLU A 39 -5.50 2.00 -7.98
C GLU A 39 -4.25 1.31 -7.43
N VAL A 40 -3.82 1.70 -6.22
CA VAL A 40 -2.66 1.12 -5.54
C VAL A 40 -2.85 -0.38 -5.27
N ALA A 41 -4.03 -0.80 -4.82
CA ALA A 41 -4.38 -2.19 -4.57
C ALA A 41 -4.28 -3.09 -5.81
N THR A 42 -4.34 -2.51 -7.01
CA THR A 42 -4.17 -3.27 -8.26
C THR A 42 -2.72 -3.37 -8.72
N SER A 43 -1.82 -2.53 -8.19
CA SER A 43 -0.38 -2.53 -8.51
C SER A 43 0.34 -3.73 -7.89
N GLU A 44 1.38 -4.22 -8.58
CA GLU A 44 2.28 -5.26 -8.06
C GLU A 44 3.07 -4.78 -6.83
N GLU A 45 3.33 -3.47 -6.72
CA GLU A 45 4.04 -2.89 -5.58
C GLU A 45 3.28 -3.11 -4.26
N PHE A 46 1.94 -3.09 -4.32
CA PHE A 46 1.07 -3.37 -3.19
C PHE A 46 1.18 -4.84 -2.76
N CYS A 47 1.23 -5.77 -3.72
CA CYS A 47 1.49 -7.19 -3.44
C CYS A 47 2.85 -7.43 -2.77
N SER A 48 3.81 -6.53 -2.96
CA SER A 48 5.12 -6.58 -2.33
C SER A 48 5.16 -6.02 -0.91
N LEU A 49 4.05 -5.47 -0.37
CA LEU A 49 3.96 -5.00 1.01
C LEU A 49 4.03 -6.18 2.01
N SER A 50 4.60 -5.92 3.18
CA SER A 50 4.59 -6.90 4.27
C SER A 50 3.23 -6.92 4.98
N VAL A 51 2.93 -8.02 5.68
CA VAL A 51 1.68 -8.18 6.46
C VAL A 51 1.45 -6.99 7.40
N ASN A 52 2.49 -6.53 8.09
CA ASN A 52 2.38 -5.43 9.05
C ASN A 52 1.99 -4.12 8.36
N GLN A 53 2.64 -3.81 7.23
CA GLN A 53 2.39 -2.60 6.45
C GLN A 53 1.00 -2.62 5.82
N LEU A 54 0.60 -3.76 5.25
CA LEU A 54 -0.75 -3.96 4.74
C LEU A 54 -1.79 -3.78 5.85
N THR A 55 -1.57 -4.40 7.01
CA THR A 55 -2.47 -4.30 8.17
C THR A 55 -2.61 -2.86 8.63
N GLU A 56 -1.52 -2.09 8.67
CA GLU A 56 -1.54 -0.67 9.04
C GLU A 56 -2.40 0.16 8.05
N ILE A 57 -2.24 -0.08 6.74
CA ILE A 57 -3.01 0.60 5.69
C ILE A 57 -4.50 0.24 5.78
N ILE A 58 -4.85 -1.05 5.87
CA ILE A 58 -6.25 -1.50 5.87
C ILE A 58 -6.98 -1.25 7.20
N SER A 59 -6.24 -1.12 8.32
CA SER A 59 -6.85 -0.88 9.65
C SER A 59 -7.23 0.58 9.87
N HIS A 60 -6.87 1.48 8.96
CA HIS A 60 -7.03 2.91 9.14
C HIS A 60 -8.35 3.38 8.49
N ASP A 61 -9.24 3.97 9.29
CA ASP A 61 -10.64 4.29 8.96
C ASP A 61 -10.80 5.35 7.85
N GLU A 62 -9.72 6.05 7.48
CA GLU A 62 -9.67 7.08 6.43
C GLU A 62 -9.37 6.51 5.03
N LEU A 63 -9.63 5.23 4.78
CA LEU A 63 -9.53 4.67 3.43
C LEU A 63 -10.62 5.29 2.54
N ASP A 64 -10.22 5.91 1.42
CA ASP A 64 -11.16 6.40 0.41
C ASP A 64 -11.64 5.21 -0.44
N VAL A 65 -12.37 4.31 0.20
CA VAL A 65 -12.98 3.14 -0.41
C VAL A 65 -14.49 3.31 -0.38
N LYS A 66 -15.12 3.18 -1.55
CA LYS A 66 -16.57 3.27 -1.67
C LYS A 66 -17.27 2.06 -1.07
N GLU A 67 -16.59 0.92 -1.04
CA GLU A 67 -17.13 -0.38 -0.63
C GLU A 67 -16.03 -1.22 0.05
N GLU A 68 -16.36 -1.90 1.16
CA GLU A 68 -15.46 -2.86 1.83
C GLU A 68 -15.05 -4.02 0.90
N THR A 69 -15.85 -4.30 -0.13
CA THR A 69 -15.54 -5.27 -1.19
C THR A 69 -14.19 -4.98 -1.84
N THR A 70 -13.84 -3.71 -2.06
CA THR A 70 -12.56 -3.35 -2.69
C THR A 70 -11.37 -3.67 -1.78
N VAL A 71 -11.51 -3.46 -0.47
CA VAL A 71 -10.48 -3.84 0.51
C VAL A 71 -10.35 -5.36 0.55
N TRP A 72 -11.47 -6.08 0.54
CA TRP A 72 -11.46 -7.54 0.51
C TRP A 72 -10.78 -8.09 -0.75
N GLU A 73 -11.11 -7.57 -1.93
CA GLU A 73 -10.46 -7.97 -3.20
C GLU A 73 -8.95 -7.68 -3.18
N ALA A 74 -8.55 -6.52 -2.66
CA ALA A 74 -7.14 -6.15 -2.51
C ALA A 74 -6.38 -7.14 -1.62
N VAL A 75 -6.95 -7.50 -0.46
CA VAL A 75 -6.36 -8.48 0.46
C VAL A 75 -6.30 -9.86 -0.17
N VAL A 76 -7.36 -10.30 -0.85
CA VAL A 76 -7.37 -11.60 -1.55
C VAL A 76 -6.28 -11.66 -2.61
N ARG A 77 -6.11 -10.58 -3.40
CA ARG A 77 -5.04 -10.47 -4.41
C ARG A 77 -3.65 -10.52 -3.77
N TRP A 78 -3.44 -9.77 -2.68
CA TRP A 78 -2.20 -9.78 -1.92
C TRP A 78 -1.86 -11.17 -1.36
N VAL A 79 -2.84 -11.87 -0.78
CA VAL A 79 -2.67 -13.24 -0.26
C VAL A 79 -2.37 -14.23 -1.38
N GLN A 80 -3.02 -14.10 -2.54
CA GLN A 80 -2.75 -14.97 -3.69
C GLN A 80 -1.31 -14.81 -4.17
N HIS A 81 -0.80 -13.58 -4.26
CA HIS A 81 0.59 -13.31 -4.63
C HIS A 81 1.57 -13.87 -3.58
N SER A 82 1.34 -13.58 -2.29
CA SER A 82 2.17 -14.12 -1.20
C SER A 82 2.21 -15.65 -1.16
N ARG A 83 1.18 -16.33 -1.68
CA ARG A 83 1.12 -17.79 -1.74
C ARG A 83 1.96 -18.37 -2.89
N GLU A 84 2.23 -17.60 -3.94
CA GLU A 84 3.25 -17.94 -4.94
C GLU A 84 4.66 -17.80 -4.36
N ASP A 85 4.91 -16.77 -3.55
CA ASP A 85 6.18 -16.60 -2.82
C ASP A 85 6.40 -17.67 -1.73
N TRP A 86 5.35 -18.09 -1.02
CA TRP A 86 5.43 -19.14 0.01
C TRP A 86 5.75 -20.53 -0.58
N CYS A 87 5.41 -20.77 -1.85
CA CYS A 87 5.60 -22.07 -2.50
C CYS A 87 7.01 -22.24 -3.13
N ARG A 88 7.91 -21.27 -2.95
CA ARG A 88 9.28 -21.29 -3.46
C ARG A 88 10.30 -21.51 -2.34
#